data_AF-A0A7W0JUB8-F1
#
_entry.id   AF-A0A7W0JUB8-F1
#
_cell.length_a   1.000
_cell.length_b   1.000
_cell.length_c   1.000
_cell.angle_alpha   90.00
_cell.angle_beta   90.00
_cell.angle_gamma   90.00
#
_symmetry.space_group_name_H-M   'P 1'
#
loop_
_entity.id
_entity.type
_entity.pdbx_description
1 polymer ?
#
loop_
_entity_poly.entity_id
_entity_poly.type
_entity_poly.pdbx_seq_one_letter_code
_entity_poly.pdbx_strand_id
1 'polypeptide(L)'
;MGLRDFARLRREAPLNPFDLARFANLFVVDIERIKGLSSQSRELLLGSASGEWSGGACSRPLPDGRRIVVLNPNHGPARTNATLMEEICHVFLGHKPNR
;
A
#
# COMPACT_ATOMS: atom_id res chain seq x y z
N MET A 1 15.03 15.54 7.05
CA MET A 1 15.32 14.23 6.43
C MET A 1 14.30 14.02 5.32
N GLY A 2 14.73 13.83 4.07
CA GLY A 2 13.83 13.64 2.94
C GLY A 2 13.49 12.16 2.70
N LEU A 3 12.45 11.89 1.91
CA LEU A 3 12.01 10.51 1.58
C LEU A 3 13.12 9.69 0.89
N ARG A 4 13.99 10.34 0.12
CA ARG A 4 15.16 9.70 -0.52
C ARG A 4 16.23 9.28 0.49
N ASP A 5 16.45 10.09 1.53
CA ASP A 5 17.39 9.77 2.61
C ASP A 5 16.87 8.56 3.41
N PHE A 6 15.56 8.56 3.69
CA PHE A 6 14.87 7.44 4.33
C PHE A 6 15.02 6.14 3.53
N ALA A 7 14.95 6.24 2.20
CA ALA A 7 15.12 5.14 1.27
C ALA A 7 16.57 4.70 1.02
N ARG A 8 17.55 5.44 1.55
CA ARG A 8 18.99 5.27 1.21
C ARG A 8 19.25 5.30 -0.30
N LEU A 9 18.48 6.09 -1.04
CA LEU A 9 18.60 6.20 -2.49
C LEU A 9 19.53 7.36 -2.89
N ARG A 10 20.26 7.17 -4.00
CA ARG A 10 20.96 8.28 -4.67
C ARG A 10 19.94 9.35 -5.08
N ARG A 11 20.37 10.61 -5.14
CA ARG A 11 19.48 11.76 -5.40
C ARG A 11 18.73 11.64 -6.73
N GLU A 12 19.32 10.99 -7.72
CA GLU A 12 18.83 10.86 -9.10
C GLU A 12 18.11 9.52 -9.35
N ALA A 13 18.20 8.57 -8.41
CA ALA A 13 17.59 7.26 -8.59
C ALA A 13 16.06 7.36 -8.65
N PRO A 14 15.37 6.56 -9.48
CA PRO A 14 13.93 6.50 -9.46
C PRO A 14 13.44 6.00 -8.08
N LEU A 15 12.34 6.57 -7.60
CA LEU A 15 11.67 6.08 -6.40
C LEU A 15 10.77 4.91 -6.80
N ASN A 16 11.15 3.69 -6.45
CA ASN A 16 10.30 2.51 -6.60
C ASN A 16 9.45 2.33 -5.34
N PRO A 17 8.11 2.49 -5.40
CA PRO A 17 7.25 2.38 -4.22
C PRO A 17 7.31 1.01 -3.55
N PHE A 18 7.50 -0.08 -4.30
CA PHE A 18 7.57 -1.42 -3.74
C PHE A 18 8.87 -1.66 -2.97
N ASP A 19 9.98 -1.08 -3.42
CA ASP A 19 11.24 -1.13 -2.67
C ASP A 19 11.15 -0.27 -1.41
N LEU A 20 10.57 0.93 -1.52
CA LEU A 20 10.32 1.84 -0.41
C LEU A 20 9.41 1.23 0.67
N ALA A 21 8.38 0.49 0.28
CA ALA A 21 7.46 -0.18 1.20
C ALA A 21 8.20 -1.11 2.19
N ARG A 22 9.27 -1.79 1.73
CA ARG A 22 10.10 -2.64 2.59
C ARG A 22 10.82 -1.85 3.68
N PHE A 23 11.29 -0.64 3.36
CA PHE A 23 11.91 0.26 4.33
C PHE A 23 10.89 0.94 5.26
N ALA A 24 9.67 1.15 4.77
CA ALA A 24 8.56 1.76 5.51
C ALA A 24 7.80 0.78 6.44
N ASN A 25 8.32 -0.42 6.68
CA ASN A 25 7.60 -1.48 7.43
C ASN A 25 6.19 -1.75 6.89
N LEU A 26 5.98 -1.62 5.57
CA LEU A 26 4.72 -1.95 4.93
C LEU A 26 4.79 -3.36 4.37
N PHE A 27 3.76 -4.15 4.68
CA PHE A 27 3.56 -5.47 4.11
C PHE A 27 2.43 -5.42 3.09
N VAL A 28 2.81 -5.31 1.81
CA VAL A 28 1.86 -5.30 0.69
C VAL A 28 1.35 -6.73 0.46
N VAL A 29 0.04 -6.91 0.60
CA VAL A 29 -0.65 -8.19 0.50
C VAL A 29 -1.53 -8.19 -0.74
N ASP A 30 -1.42 -9.26 -1.51
CA ASP A 30 -2.34 -9.57 -2.59
C ASP A 30 -3.71 -9.95 -2.00
N ILE A 31 -4.78 -9.33 -2.50
CA ILE A 31 -6.15 -9.61 -2.08
C ILE A 31 -6.49 -11.10 -2.24
N GLU A 32 -5.94 -11.81 -3.22
CA GLU A 32 -6.04 -13.27 -3.42
C GLU A 32 -5.52 -14.09 -2.24
N ARG A 33 -4.59 -13.54 -1.46
CA ARG A 33 -3.99 -14.23 -0.31
C ARG A 33 -4.74 -13.97 1.01
N ILE A 34 -5.73 -13.09 1.02
CA ILE A 34 -6.52 -12.78 2.21
C ILE A 34 -7.47 -13.94 2.52
N LYS A 35 -7.12 -14.72 3.53
CA LYS A 35 -8.01 -15.74 4.11
C LYS A 35 -9.13 -15.07 4.88
N GLY A 36 -10.35 -15.59 4.76
CA GLY A 36 -11.54 -15.06 5.45
C GLY A 36 -12.29 -13.96 4.69
N LEU A 37 -11.76 -13.47 3.57
CA LEU A 37 -12.55 -12.67 2.61
C LEU A 37 -13.51 -13.62 1.89
N SER A 38 -14.82 -13.37 2.02
CA SER A 38 -15.83 -14.20 1.35
C SER A 38 -15.69 -14.13 -0.18
N SER A 39 -16.12 -15.18 -0.88
CA SER A 39 -16.12 -15.21 -2.35
C SER A 39 -16.93 -14.04 -2.93
N GLN A 40 -18.09 -13.74 -2.34
CA GLN A 40 -18.94 -12.62 -2.75
C GLN A 40 -18.23 -11.26 -2.58
N SER A 41 -17.53 -11.05 -1.46
CA SER A 41 -16.77 -9.81 -1.24
C SER A 41 -15.61 -9.69 -2.23
N ARG A 42 -14.93 -10.80 -2.54
CA ARG A 42 -13.86 -10.84 -3.53
C ARG A 42 -14.38 -10.51 -4.93
N GLU A 43 -15.48 -11.14 -5.35
CA GLU A 43 -16.14 -10.87 -6.63
C GLU A 43 -16.60 -9.41 -6.75
N LEU A 44 -17.15 -8.83 -5.68
CA LEU A 44 -17.53 -7.42 -5.67
C LEU A 44 -16.31 -6.50 -5.83
N LEU A 45 -15.27 -6.69 -5.00
CA LEU A 45 -14.07 -5.83 -5.00
C LEU A 45 -13.27 -5.91 -6.31
N LEU A 46 -13.25 -7.09 -6.95
CA LEU A 46 -12.52 -7.32 -8.20
C LEU A 46 -13.40 -7.15 -9.45
N GLY A 47 -14.72 -7.12 -9.29
CA GLY A 47 -15.70 -6.94 -10.35
C GLY A 47 -16.29 -5.54 -10.34
N SER A 48 -17.58 -5.45 -10.00
CA SER A 48 -18.37 -4.22 -10.15
C SER A 48 -17.90 -3.05 -9.29
N ALA A 49 -17.23 -3.29 -8.16
CA ALA A 49 -16.68 -2.24 -7.31
C ALA A 49 -15.20 -1.93 -7.59
N SER A 50 -14.59 -2.53 -8.63
CA SER A 50 -13.15 -2.35 -8.90
C SER A 50 -12.73 -0.90 -9.19
N GLY A 51 -13.65 -0.04 -9.62
CA GLY A 51 -13.39 1.40 -9.78
C GLY A 51 -13.42 2.20 -8.46
N GLU A 52 -14.07 1.66 -7.43
CA GLU A 52 -14.48 2.36 -6.21
C GLU A 52 -13.44 2.33 -5.08
N TRP A 53 -12.31 1.64 -5.29
CA TRP A 53 -11.23 1.57 -4.30
C TRP A 53 -9.86 1.51 -4.98
N SER A 54 -8.82 2.02 -4.31
CA SER A 54 -7.44 1.99 -4.84
C SER A 54 -6.53 1.11 -4.00
N GLY A 55 -6.69 1.16 -2.69
CA GLY A 55 -5.98 0.36 -1.72
C GLY A 55 -6.54 0.61 -0.32
N GLY A 56 -6.00 -0.10 0.65
CA GLY A 56 -6.35 0.10 2.05
C GLY A 56 -5.25 -0.42 2.96
N ALA A 57 -5.01 0.30 4.06
CA ALA A 57 -4.04 -0.08 5.06
C ALA A 57 -4.70 -0.48 6.39
N CYS A 58 -4.14 -1.48 7.05
CA CYS A 58 -4.52 -1.78 8.42
C CYS A 58 -4.01 -0.66 9.35
N SER A 59 -4.94 -0.03 10.06
CA SER A 59 -4.61 1.04 11.01
C SER A 59 -3.78 0.57 12.21
N ARG A 60 -3.84 -0.73 12.53
CA ARG A 60 -3.06 -1.34 13.62
C ARG A 60 -1.85 -2.08 13.04
N PRO A 61 -0.64 -1.86 13.56
CA PRO A 61 0.51 -2.65 13.16
C PRO A 61 0.37 -4.10 13.63
N LEU A 62 1.00 -5.01 12.88
CA LEU A 62 1.27 -6.38 13.26
C LEU A 62 2.20 -6.43 14.47
N PRO A 63 2.30 -7.58 15.18
CA PRO A 63 3.21 -7.73 16.32
C PRO A 63 4.68 -7.44 16.00
N ASP A 64 5.10 -7.64 14.74
CA ASP A 64 6.45 -7.33 14.25
C ASP A 64 6.64 -5.86 13.82
N GLY A 65 5.63 -5.00 14.07
CA GLY A 65 5.65 -3.59 13.74
C GLY A 65 5.23 -3.23 12.31
N ARG A 66 5.05 -4.22 11.42
CA ARG A 66 4.64 -3.94 10.03
C ARG A 66 3.17 -3.56 9.93
N ARG A 67 2.81 -2.73 8.95
CA ARG A 67 1.39 -2.47 8.59
C ARG A 67 1.02 -3.19 7.31
N ILE A 68 -0.14 -3.84 7.31
CA ILE A 68 -0.67 -4.48 6.10
C ILE A 68 -1.18 -3.39 5.17
N VAL A 69 -0.84 -3.48 3.90
CA VAL A 69 -1.42 -2.69 2.81
C VAL A 69 -1.97 -3.65 1.77
N VAL A 70 -3.19 -3.42 1.32
CA VAL A 70 -3.81 -4.16 0.21
C VAL A 70 -3.99 -3.16 -0.92
N LEU A 71 -3.53 -3.51 -2.11
CA LEU A 71 -3.71 -2.69 -3.31
C LEU A 71 -4.76 -3.32 -4.21
N ASN A 72 -5.52 -2.51 -4.92
CA ASN A 72 -6.45 -3.00 -5.93
C ASN A 72 -5.65 -3.50 -7.15
N PRO A 73 -5.71 -4.80 -7.49
CA PRO A 73 -4.92 -5.36 -8.58
C PRO A 73 -5.39 -4.94 -9.97
N ASN A 74 -6.60 -4.37 -10.11
CA ASN A 74 -7.14 -3.95 -11.40
C ASN A 74 -6.60 -2.58 -11.85
N HIS A 75 -5.85 -1.87 -11.02
CA HIS A 75 -5.25 -0.59 -11.40
C HIS A 75 -3.97 -0.77 -12.21
N GLY A 76 -3.82 0.09 -13.22
CA GLY A 76 -2.58 0.17 -13.98
C GLY A 76 -1.40 0.65 -13.12
N PRO A 77 -0.15 0.42 -13.57
CA PRO A 77 1.06 0.66 -12.78
C PRO A 77 1.16 2.07 -12.18
N ALA A 78 0.74 3.10 -12.92
CA ALA A 78 0.79 4.49 -12.46
C ALA A 78 -0.09 4.72 -11.21
N ARG A 79 -1.34 4.25 -11.22
CA ARG A 79 -2.29 4.41 -10.10
C ARG A 79 -1.87 3.56 -8.92
N THR A 80 -1.43 2.32 -9.16
CA THR A 80 -0.89 1.43 -8.12
C THR A 80 0.33 2.05 -7.42
N ASN A 81 1.27 2.62 -8.19
CA ASN A 81 2.44 3.29 -7.64
C ASN A 81 2.06 4.53 -6.83
N ALA A 82 1.10 5.34 -7.30
CA ALA A 82 0.62 6.52 -6.57
C ALA A 82 -0.02 6.14 -5.23
N THR A 83 -0.92 5.15 -5.23
CA THR A 83 -1.57 4.65 -4.00
C THR A 83 -0.55 4.10 -3.01
N LEU A 84 0.43 3.31 -3.46
CA LEU A 84 1.44 2.79 -2.53
C LEU A 84 2.33 3.91 -1.96
N MET A 85 2.66 4.92 -2.76
CA MET A 85 3.41 6.09 -2.27
C MET A 85 2.62 6.91 -1.25
N GLU A 86 1.31 7.04 -1.43
CA GLU A 86 0.43 7.69 -0.45
C GLU A 86 0.50 6.98 0.90
N GLU A 87 0.40 5.65 0.92
CA GLU A 87 0.53 4.83 2.14
C GLU A 87 1.92 4.95 2.77
N ILE A 88 2.98 4.98 1.96
CA ILE A 88 4.35 5.22 2.45
C ILE A 88 4.44 6.60 3.11
N CYS A 89 3.86 7.64 2.50
CA CYS A 89 3.81 8.97 3.06
C CYS A 89 3.02 9.01 4.39
N HIS A 90 1.93 8.25 4.52
CA HIS A 90 1.22 8.13 5.81
C HIS A 90 2.11 7.58 6.92
N VAL A 91 2.94 6.58 6.62
CA VAL A 91 3.92 6.07 7.60
C VAL A 91 5.01 7.10 7.87
N PHE A 92 5.61 7.67 6.83
CA PHE A 92 6.75 8.58 6.95
C PHE A 92 6.40 9.88 7.69
N LEU A 93 5.23 10.46 7.41
CA LEU A 93 4.78 11.70 8.02
C LEU A 93 4.12 11.49 9.40
N GLY A 94 3.87 10.24 9.81
CA GLY A 94 3.10 9.94 11.02
C GLY A 94 1.64 10.40 10.95
N HIS A 95 1.15 10.78 9.76
CA HIS A 95 -0.21 11.24 9.56
C HIS A 95 -1.17 10.04 9.48
N LYS A 96 -2.31 10.15 10.18
CA LYS A 96 -3.40 9.18 10.04
C LYS A 96 -4.12 9.43 8.71
N PRO A 97 -4.50 8.38 7.95
CA PRO A 97 -5.34 8.53 6.77
C PRO A 97 -6.62 9.31 7.12
N ASN A 98 -7.02 10.24 6.27
CA ASN A 98 -8.28 10.96 6.46
C ASN A 98 -9.42 9.95 6.27
N ARG A 99 -10.31 9.84 7.25
CA ARG A 99 -11.47 8.93 7.23
C ARG A 99 -12.66 9.55 6.52
#